data_AF-A0AAU9D540-F1
#
_entry.id   AF-A0AAU9D540-F1
#
_cell.length_a   1.000
_cell.length_b   1.000
_cell.length_c   1.000
_cell.angle_alpha   90.00
_cell.angle_beta   90.00
_cell.angle_gamma   90.00
#
_symmetry.space_group_name_H-M   'P 1'
#
loop_
_entity.id
_entity.type
_entity.pdbx_description
1 polymer ?
#
loop_
_entity_poly.entity_id
_entity_poly.type
_entity_poly.pdbx_seq_one_letter_code
_entity_poly.pdbx_strand_id
1 'polypeptide(L)'
;MNKKQFNSIVNEYLTKLNSKDLRLNFVLSDDAQLTGTIKIFGQPLRFRLIMNVSVLANKDLLLKPEVVSMGNLNISLKRVLQLIETQVKLPKFISIDSKNVEVVIALEKIQFNKNLSFRVDAVDLANDRIVFNGYLNK
;
A
#
# COMPACT_ATOMS: atom_id res chain seq x y z
N MET A 1 15.58 -3.42 8.45
CA MET A 1 15.03 -2.14 8.00
C MET A 1 13.98 -1.69 9.02
N ASN A 2 13.79 -0.39 9.25
CA ASN A 2 12.75 0.15 10.16
C ASN A 2 11.56 0.77 9.39
N LYS A 3 10.47 1.14 10.08
CA LYS A 3 9.29 1.79 9.47
C LYS A 3 9.66 3.00 8.60
N LYS A 4 10.61 3.83 9.06
CA LYS A 4 11.03 5.05 8.34
C LYS A 4 11.60 4.73 6.96
N GLN A 5 12.53 3.78 6.89
CA GLN A 5 13.14 3.34 5.64
C GLN A 5 12.09 2.73 4.68
N PHE A 6 11.17 1.89 5.20
CA PHE A 6 10.07 1.35 4.40
C PHE A 6 9.17 2.46 3.83
N ASN A 7 8.78 3.42 4.68
CA ASN A 7 7.98 4.57 4.28
C ASN A 7 8.67 5.40 3.20
N SER A 8 9.99 5.62 3.29
CA SER A 8 10.74 6.34 2.26
C SER A 8 10.65 5.66 0.90
N ILE A 9 10.82 4.34 0.86
CA ILE A 9 10.78 3.54 -0.37
C ILE A 9 9.38 3.61 -1.00
N VAL A 10 8.35 3.32 -0.21
CA VAL A 10 6.96 3.30 -0.70
C VAL A 10 6.56 4.69 -1.19
N ASN A 11 6.90 5.75 -0.44
CA ASN A 11 6.51 7.10 -0.82
C ASN A 11 7.31 7.66 -2.00
N GLU A 12 8.56 7.24 -2.21
CA GLU A 12 9.30 7.58 -3.44
C GLU A 12 8.54 7.03 -4.67
N TYR A 13 8.02 5.81 -4.57
CA TYR A 13 7.22 5.22 -5.63
C TYR A 13 5.88 5.94 -5.82
N LEU A 14 5.12 6.17 -4.73
CA LEU A 14 3.84 6.87 -4.81
C LEU A 14 3.97 8.29 -5.35
N THR A 15 5.06 8.98 -5.06
CA THR A 15 5.34 10.32 -5.61
C THR A 15 5.42 10.30 -7.13
N LYS A 16 5.94 9.22 -7.74
CA LYS A 16 6.00 9.06 -9.21
C LYS A 16 4.62 8.76 -9.82
N LEU A 17 3.68 8.23 -9.04
CA LEU A 17 2.29 8.02 -9.45
C LEU A 17 1.40 9.25 -9.27
N ASN A 18 1.82 10.17 -8.40
CA ASN A 18 1.03 11.35 -8.10
C ASN A 18 0.87 12.23 -9.35
N SER A 19 -0.36 12.71 -9.54
CA SER A 19 -0.75 13.61 -10.61
C SER A 19 -1.70 14.67 -10.05
N LYS A 20 -2.17 15.58 -10.91
CA LYS A 20 -3.18 16.58 -10.52
C LYS A 20 -4.46 15.92 -9.95
N ASP A 21 -4.81 14.75 -10.47
CA ASP A 21 -6.07 14.08 -10.18
C ASP A 21 -5.95 12.90 -9.20
N LEU A 22 -4.71 12.53 -8.85
CA LEU A 22 -4.42 11.43 -7.95
C LEU A 22 -3.27 11.83 -7.03
N ARG A 23 -3.53 11.89 -5.74
CA ARG A 23 -2.49 12.03 -4.73
C ARG A 23 -2.61 10.88 -3.77
N LEU A 24 -1.56 10.09 -3.62
CA LEU A 24 -1.45 8.98 -2.68
C LEU A 24 -0.28 9.25 -1.74
N ASN A 25 -0.49 8.94 -0.47
CA ASN A 25 0.54 8.98 0.56
C ASN A 25 0.34 7.80 1.49
N PHE A 26 1.41 7.07 1.75
CA PHE A 26 1.39 5.89 2.59
C PHE A 26 2.25 6.08 3.84
N VAL A 27 1.75 5.63 4.97
CA VAL A 27 2.46 5.68 6.25
C VAL A 27 2.28 4.35 6.95
N LEU A 28 3.39 3.68 7.24
CA LEU A 28 3.46 2.59 8.19
C LEU A 28 3.88 3.14 9.55
N SER A 29 2.97 3.12 10.51
CA SER A 29 3.18 3.44 11.92
C SER A 29 2.80 2.22 12.77
N ASP A 30 1.83 2.35 13.67
CA ASP A 30 1.27 1.22 14.42
C ASP A 30 0.25 0.44 13.56
N ASP A 31 -0.24 1.09 12.51
CA ASP A 31 -1.07 0.54 11.44
C ASP A 31 -0.49 0.94 10.06
N ALA A 32 -1.01 0.37 8.99
CA ALA A 32 -0.74 0.84 7.64
C ALA A 32 -1.83 1.81 7.19
N GLN A 33 -1.44 3.02 6.82
CA GLN A 33 -2.36 4.08 6.45
C GLN A 33 -2.12 4.49 5.00
N LEU A 34 -3.18 4.47 4.20
CA LEU A 34 -3.16 5.03 2.85
C LEU A 34 -4.11 6.22 2.82
N THR A 35 -3.57 7.39 2.52
CA THR A 35 -4.34 8.62 2.32
C THR A 35 -4.28 9.02 0.87
N GLY A 36 -5.35 9.63 0.37
CA GLY A 36 -5.29 10.17 -0.98
C GLY A 36 -6.48 11.00 -1.41
N THR A 37 -6.50 11.34 -2.69
CA THR A 37 -7.62 12.02 -3.36
C THR A 37 -8.01 11.22 -4.59
N ILE A 38 -9.31 10.90 -4.72
CA ILE A 38 -9.91 10.24 -5.88
C ILE A 38 -11.11 11.05 -6.38
N LYS A 39 -11.54 10.84 -7.62
CA LYS A 39 -12.74 11.48 -8.15
C LYS A 39 -13.97 10.59 -7.92
N ILE A 40 -15.00 11.16 -7.32
CA ILE A 40 -16.33 10.53 -7.19
C ILE A 40 -17.35 11.54 -7.72
N PHE A 41 -18.13 11.12 -8.72
CA PHE A 41 -19.10 11.99 -9.42
C PHE A 41 -18.46 13.30 -9.93
N GLY A 42 -17.23 13.21 -10.44
CA GLY A 42 -16.47 14.36 -10.94
C GLY A 42 -15.86 15.27 -9.86
N GLN A 43 -16.16 15.05 -8.59
CA GLN A 43 -15.63 15.85 -7.47
C GLN A 43 -14.43 15.15 -6.81
N PRO A 44 -13.34 15.88 -6.52
CA PRO A 44 -12.21 15.33 -5.79
C PRO A 44 -12.58 15.11 -4.33
N LEU A 45 -12.34 13.91 -3.83
CA LEU A 45 -12.66 13.52 -2.48
C LEU A 45 -11.44 12.91 -1.80
N ARG A 46 -11.13 13.43 -0.62
CA ARG A 46 -10.04 12.90 0.21
C ARG A 46 -10.50 11.67 0.97
N PHE A 47 -9.65 10.67 1.02
CA PHE A 47 -9.87 9.45 1.78
C PHE A 47 -8.68 9.13 2.68
N ARG A 48 -8.96 8.36 3.73
CA ARG A 48 -7.99 7.70 4.59
C ARG A 48 -8.43 6.26 4.79
N LEU A 49 -7.58 5.32 4.42
CA LEU A 49 -7.70 3.89 4.71
C LEU A 49 -6.74 3.52 5.83
N ILE A 50 -7.23 2.80 6.83
CA ILE A 50 -6.44 2.14 7.87
C ILE A 50 -6.50 0.64 7.61
N MET A 51 -5.34 0.01 7.59
CA MET A 51 -5.15 -1.38 7.17
C MET A 51 -4.30 -2.15 8.18
N ASN A 52 -4.70 -3.39 8.43
CA ASN A 52 -3.88 -4.38 9.10
C ASN A 52 -2.85 -4.96 8.13
N VAL A 53 -1.63 -5.20 8.63
CA VAL A 53 -0.51 -5.76 7.84
C VAL A 53 -0.21 -7.17 8.29
N SER A 54 -0.07 -8.08 7.33
CA SER A 54 0.38 -9.45 7.58
C SER A 54 1.31 -9.93 6.48
N VAL A 55 2.10 -10.96 6.77
CA VAL A 55 3.03 -11.58 5.81
C VAL A 55 2.39 -12.85 5.28
N LEU A 56 2.29 -12.96 3.96
CA LEU A 56 1.82 -14.15 3.28
C LEU A 56 2.88 -15.26 3.31
N ALA A 57 2.46 -16.50 3.07
CA ALA A 57 3.39 -17.65 3.01
C ALA A 57 4.50 -17.46 1.97
N ASN A 58 4.20 -16.78 0.86
CA ASN A 58 5.14 -16.41 -0.19
C ASN A 58 5.99 -15.17 0.13
N LYS A 59 5.95 -14.66 1.37
CA LYS A 59 6.73 -13.51 1.86
C LYS A 59 6.34 -12.15 1.29
N ASP A 60 5.20 -12.08 0.62
CA ASP A 60 4.55 -10.81 0.23
C ASP A 60 3.79 -10.20 1.41
N LEU A 61 3.46 -8.92 1.31
CA LEU A 61 2.62 -8.25 2.31
C LEU A 61 1.16 -8.30 1.89
N LEU A 62 0.30 -8.75 2.81
CA LEU A 62 -1.14 -8.61 2.73
C LEU A 62 -1.58 -7.45 3.62
N LEU A 63 -2.23 -6.47 3.00
CA LEU A 63 -2.89 -5.36 3.67
C LEU A 63 -4.40 -5.57 3.63
N LYS A 64 -5.04 -5.60 4.80
CA LYS A 64 -6.49 -5.70 4.94
C LYS A 64 -7.06 -4.40 5.46
N PRO A 65 -7.77 -3.61 4.62
CA PRO A 65 -8.49 -2.43 5.08
C PRO A 65 -9.55 -2.77 6.12
N GLU A 66 -9.52 -2.03 7.22
CA GLU A 66 -10.48 -2.15 8.33
C GLU A 66 -11.37 -0.92 8.42
N VAL A 67 -10.78 0.26 8.19
CA VAL A 67 -11.48 1.54 8.35
C VAL A 67 -11.24 2.41 7.14
N VAL A 68 -12.32 3.02 6.65
CA VAL A 68 -12.25 4.11 5.68
C VAL A 68 -12.93 5.36 6.23
N SER A 69 -12.23 6.48 6.13
CA SER A 69 -12.79 7.81 6.38
C SER A 69 -12.80 8.61 5.09
N MET A 70 -13.95 9.18 4.77
CA MET A 70 -14.18 9.94 3.54
C MET A 70 -15.19 11.08 3.77
N GLY A 71 -14.91 11.93 4.76
CA GLY A 71 -15.85 12.92 5.26
C GLY A 71 -17.06 12.26 5.92
N ASN A 72 -18.27 12.73 5.58
CA ASN A 72 -19.54 12.19 6.12
C ASN A 72 -20.13 11.08 5.24
N LEU A 73 -19.42 10.64 4.20
CA LEU A 73 -19.92 9.64 3.26
C LEU A 73 -19.70 8.23 3.83
N ASN A 74 -20.76 7.44 3.88
CA ASN A 74 -20.69 6.04 4.27
C ASN A 74 -20.47 5.14 3.04
N ILE A 75 -19.23 5.09 2.55
CA ILE A 75 -18.83 4.25 1.41
C ILE A 75 -18.16 2.98 1.94
N SER A 76 -18.59 1.82 1.44
CA SER A 76 -17.99 0.54 1.82
C SER A 76 -16.52 0.43 1.38
N LEU A 77 -15.69 -0.26 2.17
CA LEU A 77 -14.28 -0.53 1.85
C LEU A 77 -14.11 -1.14 0.46
N LYS A 78 -14.94 -2.12 0.12
CA LYS A 78 -15.02 -2.74 -1.21
C LYS A 78 -15.17 -1.70 -2.33
N ARG A 79 -16.09 -0.74 -2.16
CA ARG A 79 -16.32 0.29 -3.17
C ARG A 79 -15.13 1.24 -3.31
N VAL A 80 -14.48 1.57 -2.19
CA VAL A 80 -13.28 2.42 -2.21
C VAL A 80 -12.13 1.71 -2.92
N LEU A 81 -11.88 0.44 -2.62
CA LEU A 81 -10.87 -0.35 -3.31
C LEU A 81 -11.16 -0.47 -4.81
N GLN A 82 -12.41 -0.68 -5.22
CA GLN A 82 -12.79 -0.67 -6.64
C GLN A 82 -12.46 0.66 -7.32
N LEU A 83 -12.71 1.79 -6.65
CA LEU A 83 -12.40 3.11 -7.21
C LEU A 83 -10.89 3.32 -7.36
N ILE A 84 -10.10 2.87 -6.39
CA ILE A 84 -8.63 2.89 -6.49
C ILE A 84 -8.16 2.00 -7.63
N GLU A 85 -8.64 0.76 -7.69
CA GLU A 85 -8.31 -0.24 -8.73
C GLU A 85 -8.60 0.28 -10.15
N THR A 86 -9.68 1.04 -10.33
CA THR A 86 -10.13 1.56 -11.64
C THR A 86 -9.52 2.91 -12.03
N GLN A 87 -9.18 3.77 -11.06
CA GLN A 87 -8.68 5.13 -11.33
C GLN A 87 -7.15 5.22 -11.24
N VAL A 88 -6.49 4.29 -10.56
CA VAL A 88 -5.05 4.32 -10.31
C VAL A 88 -4.34 3.29 -11.18
N LYS A 89 -3.35 3.74 -11.95
CA LYS A 89 -2.39 2.83 -12.59
C LYS A 89 -1.43 2.29 -11.54
N LEU A 90 -1.80 1.17 -10.95
CA LEU A 90 -0.96 0.49 -9.95
C LEU A 90 0.26 -0.17 -10.61
N PRO A 91 1.41 -0.21 -9.91
CA PRO A 91 2.55 -1.01 -10.34
C PRO A 91 2.17 -2.49 -10.41
N LYS A 92 2.93 -3.26 -11.20
CA LYS A 92 2.83 -4.72 -11.24
C LYS A 92 3.10 -5.43 -9.91
N PHE A 93 3.72 -4.74 -8.95
CA PHE A 93 3.98 -5.25 -7.61
C PHE A 93 2.87 -4.94 -6.61
N ILE A 94 1.81 -4.20 -6.99
CA ILE A 94 0.62 -3.99 -6.15
C ILE A 94 -0.58 -4.59 -6.87
N SER A 95 -1.34 -5.43 -6.18
CA SER A 95 -2.63 -5.91 -6.64
C SER A 95 -3.70 -5.64 -5.60
N ILE A 96 -4.85 -5.15 -6.05
CA ILE A 96 -6.04 -4.97 -5.22
C ILE A 96 -7.03 -6.07 -5.58
N ASP A 97 -7.48 -6.82 -4.59
CA ASP A 97 -8.67 -7.66 -4.70
C ASP A 97 -9.81 -6.95 -3.97
N SER A 98 -10.56 -6.15 -4.72
CA SER A 98 -11.67 -5.39 -4.16
C SER A 98 -12.85 -6.29 -3.76
N LYS A 99 -12.93 -7.54 -4.25
CA LYS A 99 -13.97 -8.49 -3.85
C LYS A 99 -13.72 -9.02 -2.45
N ASN A 100 -12.46 -9.36 -2.16
CA ASN A 100 -12.03 -9.88 -0.86
C ASN A 100 -11.60 -8.80 0.13
N VAL A 101 -11.55 -7.53 -0.31
CA VAL A 101 -11.09 -6.39 0.49
C VAL A 101 -9.64 -6.57 0.92
N GLU A 102 -8.78 -6.88 -0.05
CA GLU A 102 -7.38 -7.18 0.17
C GLU A 102 -6.50 -6.37 -0.78
N VAL A 103 -5.31 -5.98 -0.30
CA VAL A 103 -4.25 -5.41 -1.14
C VAL A 103 -2.99 -6.21 -0.89
N VAL A 104 -2.38 -6.72 -1.95
CA VAL A 104 -1.14 -7.47 -1.89
C VAL A 104 -0.01 -6.63 -2.47
N ILE A 105 1.09 -6.56 -1.73
CA ILE A 105 2.36 -5.99 -2.19
C ILE A 105 3.31 -7.15 -2.46
N ALA A 106 3.55 -7.41 -3.74
CA ALA A 106 4.48 -8.41 -4.23
C ALA A 106 5.92 -7.91 -4.12
N LEU A 107 6.55 -8.12 -2.97
CA LEU A 107 7.83 -7.50 -2.63
C LEU A 107 8.97 -7.95 -3.55
N GLU A 108 8.95 -9.21 -3.98
CA GLU A 108 9.94 -9.74 -4.91
C GLU A 108 9.96 -9.02 -6.27
N LYS A 109 8.84 -8.41 -6.66
CA LYS A 109 8.69 -7.64 -7.91
C LYS A 109 9.19 -6.20 -7.78
N ILE A 110 9.53 -5.74 -6.58
CA ILE A 110 10.12 -4.42 -6.37
C ILE A 110 11.61 -4.51 -6.71
N GLN A 111 11.97 -4.07 -7.93
CA GLN A 111 13.37 -3.93 -8.32
C GLN A 111 13.91 -2.60 -7.79
N PHE A 112 14.74 -2.66 -6.76
CA PHE A 112 15.40 -1.47 -6.21
C PHE A 112 16.59 -1.04 -7.07
N ASN A 113 17.28 -2.02 -7.64
CA ASN A 113 18.28 -1.88 -8.70
C ASN A 113 18.39 -3.24 -9.41
N LYS A 114 19.21 -3.33 -10.49
CA LYS A 114 19.30 -4.55 -11.30
C LYS A 114 19.64 -5.83 -10.51
N ASN A 115 20.31 -5.69 -9.35
CA ASN A 115 20.91 -6.83 -8.67
C ASN A 115 20.34 -7.08 -7.26
N LEU A 116 19.41 -6.26 -6.76
CA LEU A 116 18.94 -6.35 -5.37
C LEU A 116 17.43 -6.55 -5.30
N SER A 117 17.04 -7.69 -4.75
CA SER A 117 15.66 -8.03 -4.41
C SER A 117 15.48 -8.12 -2.90
N PHE A 118 14.23 -7.95 -2.43
CA PHE A 118 13.88 -7.98 -1.01
C PHE A 118 12.72 -8.93 -0.76
N ARG A 119 12.75 -9.56 0.41
CA ARG A 119 11.64 -10.31 1.01
C ARG A 119 11.37 -9.79 2.43
N VAL A 120 10.14 -9.95 2.89
CA VAL A 120 9.79 -9.74 4.30
C VAL A 120 9.51 -11.07 4.96
N ASP A 121 10.27 -11.36 6.02
CA ASP A 121 10.09 -12.59 6.80
C ASP A 121 9.14 -12.40 7.98
N ALA A 122 9.09 -11.20 8.55
CA ALA A 122 8.20 -10.87 9.65
C ALA A 122 7.91 -9.37 9.68
N VAL A 123 6.68 -9.02 10.08
CA VAL A 123 6.25 -7.66 10.39
C VAL A 123 5.77 -7.65 11.83
N ASP A 124 6.42 -6.84 12.66
CA ASP A 124 6.02 -6.53 14.03
C ASP A 124 5.99 -5.00 14.16
N LEU A 125 4.80 -4.44 13.93
CA LEU A 125 4.61 -2.99 13.97
C LEU A 125 4.72 -2.45 15.40
N ALA A 126 4.30 -3.20 16.41
CA ALA A 126 4.36 -2.77 17.80
C ALA A 126 5.81 -2.52 18.26
N ASN A 127 6.74 -3.34 17.78
CA ASN A 127 8.16 -3.24 18.13
C ASN A 127 9.03 -2.53 17.05
N ASP A 128 8.43 -1.83 16.09
CA ASP A 128 9.14 -1.20 14.95
C ASP A 128 10.12 -2.14 14.22
N ARG A 129 9.76 -3.43 14.18
CA ARG A 129 10.59 -4.46 13.60
C ARG A 129 9.94 -4.98 12.34
N ILE A 130 10.56 -4.66 11.21
CA ILE A 130 10.24 -5.30 9.94
C ILE A 130 11.48 -6.05 9.49
N VAL A 131 11.40 -7.37 9.50
CA VAL A 131 12.50 -8.25 9.14
C VAL A 131 12.52 -8.38 7.63
N PHE A 132 13.40 -7.61 7.01
CA PHE A 132 13.68 -7.68 5.57
C PHE A 132 14.97 -8.44 5.33
N ASN A 133 14.92 -9.37 4.38
CA ASN A 133 16.11 -10.03 3.85
C ASN A 133 16.30 -9.63 2.40
N GLY A 134 17.39 -8.89 2.15
CA GLY A 134 17.84 -8.56 0.81
C GLY A 134 18.69 -9.69 0.25
N TYR A 135 18.53 -10.02 -1.03
CA TYR A 135 19.38 -10.99 -1.70
C TYR A 135 19.80 -10.46 -3.07
N LEU A 136 21.00 -10.85 -3.48
CA LEU A 136 21.51 -10.53 -4.82
C LEU A 136 20.87 -11.47 -5.84
N ASN A 137 20.28 -10.89 -6.88
CA ASN A 137 19.83 -11.65 -8.04
C ASN A 137 21.07 -12.13 -8.80
N LYS A 138 21.22 -13.46 -8.92
CA LYS A 138 22.25 -14.08 -9.76
C LYS A 138 21.91 -13.95 -11.23
#